data_AF-A0A3E0ELQ3-F1
#
_entry.id   AF-A0A3E0ELQ3-F1
#
_cell.length_a   1.000
_cell.length_b   1.000
_cell.length_c   1.000
_cell.angle_alpha   90.00
_cell.angle_beta   90.00
_cell.angle_gamma   90.00
#
_symmetry.space_group_name_H-M   'P 1'
#
loop_
_entity.id
_entity.type
_entity.pdbx_description
1 polymer ?
#
loop_
_entity_poly.entity_id
_entity_poly.type
_entity_poly.pdbx_seq_one_letter_code
_entity_poly.pdbx_strand_id
1 'polypeptide(L)' 'MKLFKTPRFTTQILIALFAITLTNCSVNVGSKNHSTTKTKKIPPGQAKKVSGQKSAKNHAPGHNK' A
#
# COMPACT_ATOMS: atom_id res chain seq x y z
N MET A 1 -37.51 20.44 -18.34
CA MET A 1 -36.67 19.82 -17.30
C MET A 1 -37.30 20.12 -15.95
N LYS A 2 -37.76 19.10 -15.21
CA LYS A 2 -38.43 19.31 -13.91
C LYS A 2 -37.37 19.66 -12.87
N LEU A 3 -37.37 20.91 -12.41
CA LEU A 3 -36.45 21.38 -11.38
C LEU A 3 -36.91 20.80 -10.04
N PHE A 4 -36.18 19.80 -9.54
CA PHE A 4 -36.51 19.06 -8.33
C PHE A 4 -36.65 20.03 -7.13
N LYS A 5 -37.87 20.14 -6.59
CA LYS A 5 -38.28 21.07 -5.53
C LYS A 5 -37.90 20.63 -4.10
N THR A 6 -36.94 19.73 -3.95
CA THR A 6 -36.58 19.12 -2.66
C THR A 6 -35.09 19.33 -2.35
N PRO A 7 -34.65 20.57 -2.07
CA PRO A 7 -33.24 20.91 -1.93
C PRO A 7 -32.56 20.10 -0.81
N ARG A 8 -33.26 19.82 0.30
CA ARG A 8 -32.71 19.04 1.42
C ARG A 8 -32.40 17.59 1.04
N PHE A 9 -33.32 16.92 0.33
CA PHE A 9 -33.09 15.55 -0.14
C PHE A 9 -32.01 15.51 -1.21
N THR A 10 -32.02 16.46 -2.15
CA THR A 10 -31.00 16.55 -3.20
C THR A 10 -29.60 16.76 -2.61
N THR A 11 -29.45 17.63 -1.61
CA THR A 11 -28.16 17.85 -0.92
C THR A 11 -27.70 16.61 -0.16
N GLN A 12 -28.59 15.91 0.53
CA GLN A 12 -28.24 14.66 1.24
C GLN A 12 -27.76 13.57 0.26
N ILE A 13 -28.44 13.41 -0.87
CA ILE A 13 -28.05 12.47 -1.93
C ILE A 13 -26.67 12.83 -2.50
N LEU A 14 -26.41 14.12 -2.73
CA LEU A 14 -25.13 14.59 -3.28
C LEU A 14 -23.95 14.32 -2.33
N ILE A 15 -24.15 14.56 -1.03
CA ILE A 15 -23.15 14.30 0.02
C ILE A 15 -22.86 12.80 0.14
N ALA A 16 -23.91 11.97 0.13
CA ALA A 16 -23.75 10.52 0.18
C ALA A 16 -22.96 9.98 -1.02
N LEU A 17 -23.26 10.48 -2.23
CA LEU A 17 -22.51 10.12 -3.44
C LEU A 17 -21.03 10.50 -3.34
N PHE A 18 -20.73 11.70 -2.84
CA PHE A 18 -19.36 12.18 -2.67
C PHE A 18 -18.57 11.31 -1.67
N ALA A 19 -19.18 10.92 -0.54
CA ALA A 19 -18.53 10.08 0.46
C ALA A 19 -18.11 8.69 -0.10
N ILE A 20 -18.92 8.11 -0.98
CA ILE A 20 -18.62 6.81 -1.63
C ILE A 20 -17.41 6.89 -2.55
N THR A 21 -17.15 8.05 -3.17
CA THR A 21 -15.97 8.21 -4.04
C THR A 21 -14.65 8.19 -3.27
N LEU A 22 -14.66 8.57 -1.98
CA LEU A 22 -13.46 8.67 -1.15
C LEU A 22 -13.04 7.34 -0.51
N THR A 23 -13.93 6.34 -0.44
CA THR A 23 -13.66 5.06 0.25
C THR A 23 -12.78 4.09 -0.56
N ASN A 24 -12.54 4.34 -1.85
CA ASN A 24 -11.75 3.45 -2.71
C ASN A 24 -10.24 3.76 -2.75
N CYS A 25 -9.75 4.69 -1.93
CA CYS A 25 -8.32 4.98 -1.81
C CYS A 25 -7.61 4.00 -0.86
N SER A 26 -7.73 2.70 -1.10
CA SER A 26 -6.94 1.66 -0.43
C SER A 26 -5.78 1.25 -1.34
N VAL A 27 -4.59 1.80 -1.08
CA VAL A 27 -3.35 1.29 -1.67
C VAL A 27 -2.98 0.00 -0.96
N ASN A 28 -3.38 -1.13 -1.55
CA ASN A 28 -2.92 -2.44 -1.12
C ASN A 28 -1.42 -2.55 -1.47
N VAL A 29 -0.55 -2.03 -0.61
CA VAL A 29 0.88 -2.32 -0.66
C VAL A 29 0.99 -3.81 -0.41
N GLY A 30 1.25 -4.57 -1.47
CA GLY A 30 1.30 -6.03 -1.43
C GLY A 30 2.33 -6.51 -0.41
N SER A 31 1.92 -6.63 0.85
CA SER A 31 2.59 -7.46 1.84
C SER A 31 2.26 -8.88 1.45
N LYS A 32 3.02 -9.42 0.49
CA LYS A 32 3.06 -10.84 0.18
C LYS A 32 3.73 -11.56 1.36
N ASN A 33 3.11 -11.49 2.54
CA ASN A 33 3.30 -12.47 3.58
C ASN A 33 2.50 -13.69 3.14
N HIS A 34 3.16 -14.59 2.41
CA HIS A 34 2.99 -16.05 2.45
C HIS A 34 3.34 -16.67 1.10
N SER A 35 4.58 -17.15 0.96
CA SER A 35 4.81 -18.43 0.28
C SER A 35 6.06 -19.08 0.84
N THR A 36 5.82 -20.15 1.58
CA THR A 36 6.71 -21.16 2.15
C THR A 36 7.48 -21.93 1.07
N THR A 37 8.29 -21.25 0.25
CA THR A 37 9.11 -21.91 -0.78
C THR A 37 10.55 -21.44 -0.66
N LYS A 38 11.39 -22.28 -0.05
CA LYS A 38 12.87 -22.28 -0.09
C LYS A 38 13.47 -20.91 0.22
N THR A 39 13.90 -20.67 1.46
CA THR A 39 14.67 -19.50 1.94
C THR A 39 15.64 -18.96 0.88
N LYS A 40 15.14 -18.11 -0.02
CA LYS A 40 15.94 -17.46 -1.04
C LYS A 40 16.60 -16.33 -0.29
N LYS A 41 17.93 -16.40 -0.15
CA LYS A 41 18.72 -15.39 0.57
C LYS A 41 18.28 -14.00 0.11
N ILE A 42 17.80 -13.19 1.04
CA ILE A 42 17.30 -11.84 0.77
C ILE A 42 18.46 -11.09 0.07
N PRO A 43 18.22 -10.47 -1.11
CA PRO A 43 19.29 -9.77 -1.81
C PRO A 43 19.87 -8.66 -0.92
N PRO A 44 21.19 -8.41 -1.00
CA PRO A 44 21.91 -7.57 -0.05
C PRO A 44 21.33 -6.14 0.03
N GLY A 45 20.78 -5.62 -1.07
CA GLY A 45 20.11 -4.32 -1.11
C GLY A 45 18.80 -4.28 -0.33
N GLN A 46 18.04 -5.38 -0.28
CA GLN A 46 16.83 -5.48 0.55
C GLN A 46 17.19 -5.72 2.01
N ALA A 47 18.17 -6.59 2.28
CA ALA A 47 18.66 -6.86 3.64
C ALA A 47 19.22 -5.58 4.31
N LYS A 48 19.92 -4.74 3.54
CA LYS A 48 20.35 -3.40 3.97
C LYS A 48 19.18 -2.52 4.42
N LYS A 49 18.09 -2.48 3.64
CA LYS A 49 16.91 -1.66 3.96
C LYS A 49 16.19 -2.15 5.22
N VAL A 50 16.09 -3.46 5.40
CA VAL A 50 15.48 -4.08 6.59
C VAL A 50 16.35 -3.89 7.84
N SER A 51 17.67 -3.99 7.71
CA SER A 51 18.61 -3.81 8.83
C SER A 51 18.88 -2.35 9.21
N GLY A 52 18.37 -1.39 8.43
CA GLY A 52 18.64 0.05 8.65
C GLY A 52 20.11 0.45 8.43
N GLN A 53 20.93 -0.42 7.84
CA GLN A 53 22.37 -0.16 7.67
C GLN A 53 22.64 0.77 6.47
N LYS A 54 23.63 1.67 6.61
CA LYS A 54 24.05 2.57 5.52
C LYS A 54 24.75 1.83 4.36
N SER A 55 25.18 0.57 4.54
CA SER A 55 25.86 -0.21 3.52
C SER A 55 25.35 -1.66 3.42
N ALA A 56 25.32 -2.20 2.20
CA ALA A 56 24.97 -3.59 1.92
C ALA A 56 26.18 -4.55 2.00
N LYS A 57 27.37 -4.00 2.31
CA LYS A 57 28.65 -4.71 2.35
C LYS A 57 28.59 -5.97 3.23
N ASN A 58 28.00 -5.86 4.42
CA ASN A 58 27.87 -6.95 5.40
C ASN A 58 26.91 -8.08 4.97
N HIS A 59 26.05 -7.80 3.98
CA HIS A 59 25.06 -8.74 3.46
C HIS A 59 25.50 -9.33 2.09
N ALA A 60 26.61 -8.83 1.52
CA ALA A 60 27.13 -9.28 0.25
C ALA A 60 27.74 -10.69 0.36
N PRO A 61 27.56 -11.55 -0.65
CA PRO A 61 28.20 -12.86 -0.68
C PRO A 61 29.73 -12.70 -0.64
N GLY A 62 30.40 -13.37 0.31
CA GLY A 62 31.86 -13.35 0.47
C GLY A 62 32.42 -12.37 1.50
N HIS A 63 31.59 -11.52 2.12
CA HIS A 63 32.04 -10.57 3.16
C HIS A 63 32.10 -11.15 4.58
N ASN A 64 31.45 -12.29 4.84
CA ASN A 64 31.42 -12.98 6.13
C ASN A 64 32.20 -14.31 6.05
N LYS A 65 33.36 -14.30 5.40
CA LYS A 65 34.32 -15.42 5.47
C LYS A 65 35.26 -15.16 6.64
#